data_AF-A0AA44A5V1-F1
#
_entry.id   AF-A0AA44A5V1-F1
#
_cell.length_a   1.000
_cell.length_b   1.000
_cell.length_c   1.000
_cell.angle_alpha   90.00
_cell.angle_beta   90.00
_cell.angle_gamma   90.00
#
_symmetry.space_group_name_H-M   'P 1'
#
loop_
_entity.id
_entity.type
_entity.pdbx_description
1 polymer ?
#
loop_
_entity_poly.entity_id
_entity_poly.type
_entity_poly.pdbx_seq_one_letter_code
_entity_poly.pdbx_strand_id
1 'polypeptide(L)'
;IDVVTLMDQLSTEGTLNEAGGPQYLAELSTNVPTTRNVQYYTDIVSKHALKRRLIQTADSIANDGYNDELELDAILSDAERRILELSSSRESDGFKDIRDVLGQVYETAEELDQNSGQTPGIPTGYRDLDQMTAGFNRNDLIILAARPSVGKTAFALNIAQKVATHE
;
A
#
# COMPACT_ATOMS: atom_id res chain seq x y z
N ILE A 1 -5.66 -9.64 -13.78
CA ILE A 1 -5.94 -9.01 -15.09
C ILE A 1 -4.72 -9.27 -15.96
N ASP A 2 -4.90 -9.96 -17.08
CA ASP A 2 -3.85 -10.20 -18.07
C ASP A 2 -4.23 -9.56 -19.42
N VAL A 3 -3.27 -9.54 -20.34
CA VAL A 3 -3.41 -8.89 -21.65
C VAL A 3 -4.54 -9.49 -22.49
N VAL A 4 -4.72 -10.82 -22.43
CA VAL A 4 -5.74 -11.54 -23.20
C VAL A 4 -7.14 -11.18 -22.69
N THR A 5 -7.31 -11.22 -21.37
CA THR A 5 -8.57 -10.87 -20.70
C THR A 5 -8.93 -9.39 -20.92
N LEU A 6 -7.94 -8.50 -20.91
CA LEU A 6 -8.14 -7.07 -21.18
C LEU A 6 -8.55 -6.82 -22.65
N MET A 7 -7.92 -7.51 -23.60
CA MET A 7 -8.28 -7.41 -25.02
C MET A 7 -9.69 -7.88 -25.30
N ASP A 8 -10.10 -9.01 -24.72
CA ASP A 8 -11.45 -9.56 -24.89
C ASP A 8 -12.52 -8.60 -24.35
N GLN A 9 -12.27 -8.00 -23.17
CA GLN A 9 -13.14 -6.99 -22.58
C GLN A 9 -13.25 -5.74 -23.47
N LEU A 10 -12.13 -5.15 -23.89
CA LEU A 10 -12.11 -3.96 -24.74
C LEU A 10 -12.71 -4.22 -26.13
N SER A 11 -12.60 -5.45 -26.63
CA SER A 11 -13.24 -5.83 -27.89
C SER A 11 -14.75 -5.95 -27.73
N THR A 12 -15.22 -6.49 -26.60
CA THR A 12 -16.65 -6.58 -26.27
C THR A 12 -17.28 -5.19 -26.12
N GLU A 13 -16.53 -4.24 -25.54
CA GLU A 13 -16.95 -2.84 -25.38
C GLU A 13 -16.79 -1.99 -26.66
N GLY A 14 -16.13 -2.52 -27.70
CA GLY A 14 -15.87 -1.81 -28.95
C GLY A 14 -14.81 -0.71 -28.87
N THR A 15 -14.11 -0.58 -27.74
CA THR A 15 -13.13 0.49 -27.45
C THR A 15 -11.68 0.07 -27.72
N LEU A 16 -11.44 -1.19 -28.15
CA LEU A 16 -10.10 -1.73 -28.38
C LEU A 16 -9.25 -0.88 -29.35
N ASN A 17 -9.84 -0.35 -30.41
CA ASN A 17 -9.11 0.48 -31.39
C ASN A 17 -8.76 1.86 -30.82
N GLU A 18 -9.64 2.45 -30.01
CA GLU A 18 -9.39 3.74 -29.34
C GLU A 18 -8.27 3.63 -28.30
N ALA A 19 -8.15 2.47 -27.67
CA ALA A 19 -7.08 2.14 -26.74
C ALA A 19 -5.72 1.85 -27.42
N GLY A 20 -5.62 1.94 -28.76
CA GLY A 20 -4.38 1.68 -29.52
C GLY A 20 -4.25 0.26 -30.09
N GLY A 21 -5.26 -0.58 -29.89
CA GLY A 21 -5.35 -1.92 -30.47
C GLY A 21 -4.46 -2.97 -29.78
N PRO A 22 -4.48 -4.21 -30.29
CA PRO A 22 -3.79 -5.33 -29.66
C PRO A 22 -2.28 -5.14 -29.56
N GLN A 23 -1.68 -4.50 -30.56
CA GLN A 23 -0.23 -4.28 -30.60
C GLN A 23 0.24 -3.35 -29.48
N TYR A 24 -0.49 -2.27 -29.22
CA TYR A 24 -0.14 -1.33 -28.16
C TYR A 24 -0.23 -1.96 -26.76
N LEU A 25 -1.27 -2.77 -26.51
CA LEU A 25 -1.41 -3.49 -25.25
C LEU A 25 -0.29 -4.52 -25.03
N ALA A 26 0.13 -5.21 -26.10
CA ALA A 26 1.29 -6.11 -26.04
C ALA A 26 2.58 -5.34 -25.71
N GLU A 27 2.82 -4.21 -26.35
CA GLU A 27 3.98 -3.34 -26.08
C GLU A 27 3.99 -2.86 -24.62
N LEU A 28 2.85 -2.41 -24.07
CA LEU A 28 2.74 -2.01 -22.67
C LEU A 28 3.12 -3.14 -21.70
N SER A 29 2.74 -4.38 -22.01
CA SER A 29 3.08 -5.53 -21.18
C SER A 29 4.60 -5.81 -21.12
N THR A 30 5.32 -5.48 -22.19
CA THR A 30 6.76 -5.70 -22.31
C THR A 30 7.62 -4.54 -21.81
N ASN A 31 7.07 -3.33 -21.75
CA ASN A 31 7.78 -2.11 -21.38
C ASN A 31 7.91 -1.88 -19.87
N VAL A 32 7.22 -2.65 -19.02
CA VAL A 32 7.30 -2.49 -17.56
C VAL A 32 8.50 -3.29 -17.03
N PRO A 33 9.60 -2.66 -16.55
CA PRO A 33 10.84 -3.36 -16.23
C PRO A 33 10.69 -4.29 -15.02
N THR A 34 9.94 -3.86 -14.00
CA THR A 34 9.57 -4.67 -12.83
C THR A 34 8.27 -4.14 -12.21
N THR A 35 7.42 -5.03 -11.70
CA THR A 35 6.23 -4.65 -10.92
C THR A 35 6.57 -4.05 -9.55
N ARG A 36 7.81 -4.27 -9.06
CA ARG A 36 8.30 -3.75 -7.78
C ARG A 36 8.31 -2.22 -7.71
N ASN A 37 8.43 -1.55 -8.85
CA ASN A 37 8.47 -0.09 -8.94
C ASN A 37 7.12 0.53 -9.35
N VAL A 38 6.03 -0.23 -9.38
CA VAL A 38 4.72 0.28 -9.82
C VAL A 38 4.32 1.54 -9.05
N GLN A 39 4.52 1.55 -7.73
CA GLN A 39 4.17 2.68 -6.88
C GLN A 39 4.98 3.94 -7.21
N TYR A 40 6.26 3.77 -7.56
CA TYR A 40 7.11 4.88 -8.00
C TYR A 40 6.62 5.50 -9.32
N TYR A 41 6.22 4.67 -10.29
CA TYR A 41 5.68 5.18 -11.56
C TYR A 41 4.31 5.82 -11.38
N THR A 42 3.44 5.25 -10.54
CA THR A 42 2.14 5.84 -10.18
C THR A 42 2.33 7.21 -9.54
N ASP A 43 3.32 7.38 -8.66
CA ASP A 43 3.66 8.68 -8.06
C ASP A 43 4.09 9.71 -9.10
N ILE A 44 4.88 9.32 -10.10
CA ILE A 44 5.30 10.22 -11.19
C ILE A 44 4.06 10.70 -11.96
N VAL A 45 3.21 9.77 -12.40
CA VAL A 45 2.00 10.09 -13.16
C VAL A 45 1.07 10.99 -12.34
N SER A 46 0.85 10.67 -11.07
CA SER A 46 0.04 11.44 -10.12
C SER A 46 0.57 12.87 -9.95
N LYS A 47 1.88 13.04 -9.74
CA LYS A 47 2.53 14.36 -9.63
C LYS A 47 2.31 15.21 -10.89
N HIS A 48 2.45 14.62 -12.07
CA HIS A 48 2.22 15.34 -13.32
C HIS A 48 0.74 15.66 -13.55
N ALA A 49 -0.18 14.77 -13.17
CA ALA A 49 -1.61 15.03 -13.23
C ALA A 49 -2.01 16.20 -12.32
N LEU A 50 -1.49 16.25 -11.09
CA LEU A 50 -1.74 17.34 -10.15
C LEU A 50 -1.21 18.68 -10.67
N LYS A 51 -0.03 18.70 -11.29
CA LYS A 51 0.50 19.90 -11.93
C LYS A 51 -0.42 20.42 -13.04
N ARG A 52 -0.94 19.53 -13.90
CA ARG A 52 -1.90 19.92 -14.95
C ARG A 52 -3.19 20.49 -14.37
N ARG A 53 -3.72 19.85 -13.33
CA ARG A 53 -4.95 20.32 -12.66
C ARG A 53 -4.76 21.67 -11.97
N LEU A 54 -3.59 21.91 -11.39
CA LEU A 54 -3.22 23.21 -10.82
C LEU A 54 -3.20 24.31 -11.88
N ILE A 55 -2.57 24.05 -13.04
CA ILE A 55 -2.54 25.00 -14.17
C ILE A 55 -3.96 25.33 -14.63
N GLN A 56 -4.79 24.31 -14.88
CA GLN A 56 -6.19 24.49 -15.29
C GLN A 56 -7.00 25.30 -14.27
N THR A 57 -6.75 25.07 -12.97
CA THR A 57 -7.42 25.80 -11.89
C THR A 57 -7.00 27.26 -11.87
N ALA A 58 -5.69 27.54 -12.00
CA ALA A 58 -5.16 28.88 -12.08
C ALA A 58 -5.69 29.66 -13.30
N ASP A 59 -5.73 29.02 -14.47
CA ASP A 59 -6.30 29.61 -15.68
C ASP A 59 -7.79 29.95 -15.51
N SER A 60 -8.55 29.06 -14.86
CA SER A 60 -9.97 29.29 -14.58
C SER A 60 -10.17 30.47 -13.62
N ILE A 61 -9.39 30.54 -12.54
CA ILE A 61 -9.43 31.67 -11.58
C ILE A 61 -9.04 32.98 -12.28
N ALA A 62 -8.03 32.96 -13.16
CA ALA A 62 -7.63 34.14 -13.92
C ALA A 62 -8.75 34.62 -14.86
N ASN A 63 -9.44 33.70 -15.54
CA ASN A 63 -10.58 34.02 -16.39
C ASN A 63 -11.74 34.62 -15.58
N ASP A 64 -12.03 34.06 -14.41
CA ASP A 64 -13.06 34.58 -13.50
C ASP A 64 -12.73 36.03 -13.07
N GLY A 65 -11.45 36.36 -12.88
CA GLY A 65 -10.99 37.71 -12.54
C GLY A 65 -11.12 38.76 -13.67
N TYR A 66 -11.30 38.33 -14.93
CA TYR A 66 -11.61 39.23 -16.05
C TYR A 66 -13.12 39.42 -16.27
N ASN A 67 -13.96 38.70 -15.52
CA ASN A 67 -15.41 38.75 -15.67
C ASN A 67 -16.03 39.80 -14.73
N ASP A 68 -16.36 40.96 -15.28
CA ASP A 68 -16.94 42.10 -14.56
C ASP A 68 -18.37 41.83 -14.02
N GLU A 69 -19.02 40.73 -14.42
CA GLU A 69 -20.36 40.34 -13.91
C GLU A 69 -20.29 39.59 -12.57
N LEU A 70 -19.12 39.09 -12.18
CA LEU A 70 -18.95 38.31 -10.96
C LEU A 70 -18.56 39.21 -9.77
N GLU A 71 -19.20 38.98 -8.62
CA GLU A 71 -18.80 39.67 -7.38
C GLU A 71 -17.43 39.16 -6.88
N LEU A 72 -16.58 40.11 -6.47
CA LEU A 72 -15.21 39.82 -6.01
C LEU A 72 -15.17 38.79 -4.87
N ASP A 73 -16.06 38.91 -3.88
CA ASP A 73 -16.10 37.99 -2.74
C ASP A 73 -16.44 36.55 -3.18
N ALA A 74 -17.28 36.39 -4.20
CA ALA A 74 -17.60 35.09 -4.77
C ALA A 74 -16.41 34.47 -5.50
N ILE A 75 -15.67 35.27 -6.28
CA ILE A 75 -14.44 34.83 -6.97
C ILE A 75 -13.40 34.36 -5.94
N LEU A 76 -13.18 35.13 -4.87
CA LEU A 76 -12.22 34.77 -3.82
C LEU A 76 -12.61 33.47 -3.11
N SER A 77 -13.88 33.32 -2.73
CA SER A 77 -14.37 32.11 -2.05
C SER A 77 -14.26 30.87 -2.93
N ASP A 78 -14.60 30.97 -4.22
CA ASP A 78 -14.50 29.84 -5.14
C ASP A 78 -13.04 29.48 -5.47
N ALA A 79 -12.17 30.48 -5.61
CA ALA A 79 -10.73 30.26 -5.78
C ALA A 79 -10.13 29.49 -4.59
N GLU A 80 -10.46 29.88 -3.35
CA GLU A 80 -10.01 29.20 -2.15
C GLU A 80 -10.49 27.73 -2.13
N ARG A 81 -11.78 27.51 -2.43
CA ARG A 81 -12.36 26.16 -2.52
C ARG A 81 -11.63 25.29 -3.54
N ARG A 82 -11.42 25.78 -4.76
CA ARG A 82 -10.74 25.02 -5.83
C ARG A 82 -9.30 24.66 -5.45
N ILE A 83 -8.57 25.58 -4.80
CA ILE A 83 -7.19 25.32 -4.34
C ILE A 83 -7.16 24.28 -3.21
N LEU A 84 -8.10 24.34 -2.27
CA LEU A 84 -8.24 23.36 -1.19
C LEU A 84 -8.54 21.95 -1.73
N GLU A 85 -9.41 21.82 -2.73
CA GLU A 85 -9.72 20.55 -3.41
C GLU A 85 -8.47 19.90 -4.05
N LEU A 86 -7.52 20.68 -4.54
CA LEU A 86 -6.25 20.16 -5.06
C LEU A 86 -5.33 19.62 -3.96
N SER A 87 -5.38 20.21 -2.77
CA SER A 87 -4.55 19.81 -1.64
C SER A 87 -5.03 18.53 -0.95
N SER A 88 -6.36 18.31 -0.90
CA SER A 88 -7.00 17.15 -0.27
C SER A 88 -6.86 15.84 -1.07
N SER A 89 -6.47 15.91 -2.33
CA SER A 89 -6.22 14.72 -3.18
C SER A 89 -4.97 13.92 -2.79
N ARG A 90 -4.23 14.34 -1.75
CA ARG A 90 -3.15 13.55 -1.14
C ARG A 90 -3.73 12.69 -0.02
N GLU A 91 -4.26 11.52 -0.38
CA GLU A 91 -4.36 10.42 0.58
C GLU A 91 -2.94 9.97 0.95
N SER A 92 -2.35 10.61 1.95
CA SER A 92 -1.36 9.93 2.78
C SER A 92 -2.13 8.97 3.69
N ASP A 93 -1.63 7.75 3.89
CA ASP A 93 -2.07 6.83 4.97
C ASP A 93 -2.52 7.64 6.18
N GLY A 94 -3.83 7.80 6.32
CA GLY A 94 -4.42 8.75 7.23
C GLY A 94 -4.33 8.28 8.67
N PHE A 95 -4.87 9.08 9.57
CA PHE A 95 -5.16 8.63 10.92
C PHE A 95 -6.22 7.52 10.85
N LYS A 96 -5.92 6.36 11.42
CA LYS A 96 -6.93 5.32 11.68
C LYS A 96 -7.71 5.70 12.93
N ASP A 97 -9.03 5.57 12.90
CA ASP A 97 -9.85 5.79 14.10
C ASP A 97 -9.48 4.75 15.16
N ILE A 98 -9.35 5.19 16.41
CA ILE A 98 -9.00 4.30 17.52
C ILE A 98 -10.02 3.18 17.69
N ARG A 99 -11.30 3.41 17.35
CA ARG A 99 -12.37 2.41 17.42
C ARG A 99 -12.11 1.24 16.47
N ASP A 100 -11.63 1.52 15.26
CA ASP A 100 -11.32 0.51 14.26
C ASP A 100 -10.09 -0.33 14.68
N VAL A 101 -9.12 0.29 15.35
CA VAL A 101 -7.94 -0.39 15.90
C VAL A 101 -8.32 -1.24 17.12
N LEU A 102 -9.16 -0.72 18.01
CA LEU A 102 -9.58 -1.43 19.22
C LEU A 102 -10.35 -2.71 18.93
N GLY A 103 -11.16 -2.74 17.86
CA GLY A 103 -11.83 -3.97 17.42
C GLY A 103 -10.82 -5.08 17.10
N GLN A 104 -9.80 -4.78 16.28
CA GLN A 104 -8.76 -5.74 15.90
C GLN A 104 -7.93 -6.22 17.11
N VAL A 105 -7.63 -5.31 18.04
CA VAL A 105 -6.90 -5.66 19.27
C VAL A 105 -7.72 -6.59 20.16
N TYR A 106 -9.04 -6.36 20.27
CA TYR A 106 -9.92 -7.20 21.08
C TYR A 106 -10.06 -8.60 20.49
N GLU A 107 -10.27 -8.73 19.18
CA GLU A 107 -10.29 -10.02 18.48
C GLU A 107 -8.98 -10.79 18.69
N THR A 108 -7.83 -10.11 18.54
CA THR A 108 -6.52 -10.72 18.79
C THR A 108 -6.38 -11.18 20.25
N ALA A 109 -6.85 -10.38 21.22
CA ALA A 109 -6.80 -10.74 22.64
C ALA A 109 -7.71 -11.94 22.97
N GLU A 110 -8.88 -12.03 22.34
CA GLU A 110 -9.80 -13.15 22.50
C GLU A 110 -9.22 -14.45 21.91
N GLU A 111 -8.58 -14.40 20.74
CA GLU A 111 -7.85 -15.54 20.17
C GLU A 111 -6.72 -16.04 21.09
N LEU A 112 -6.02 -15.13 21.76
CA LEU A 112 -4.95 -15.47 22.71
C LEU A 112 -5.49 -16.14 23.98
N ASP A 113 -6.65 -15.69 24.48
CA ASP A 113 -7.28 -16.25 25.67
C ASP A 113 -7.87 -17.64 25.41
N GLN A 114 -8.52 -17.83 24.25
CA GLN A 114 -9.11 -19.12 23.84
C GLN A 114 -8.06 -20.22 23.60
N ASN A 115 -6.82 -19.87 23.25
CA ASN A 115 -5.71 -20.79 23.02
C ASN A 115 -4.85 -21.05 24.28
N SER A 116 -5.43 -20.88 25.47
CA SER A 116 -4.74 -20.98 26.75
C SER A 116 -3.99 -22.31 26.93
N GLY A 117 -2.66 -22.26 26.74
CA GLY A 117 -1.75 -23.40 26.82
C GLY A 117 -0.81 -23.55 25.63
N GLN A 118 -1.08 -22.85 24.52
CA GLN A 118 -0.18 -22.79 23.37
C GLN A 118 0.49 -21.42 23.28
N THR A 119 1.78 -21.44 22.97
CA THR A 119 2.55 -20.25 22.64
C THR A 119 1.90 -19.58 21.41
N PRO A 120 1.51 -18.30 21.46
CA PRO A 120 0.81 -17.61 20.35
C PRO A 120 1.59 -17.58 19.04
N GLY A 121 2.90 -17.37 19.16
CA GLY A 121 3.84 -17.41 18.05
C GLY A 121 4.28 -18.82 17.72
N ILE A 122 5.04 -18.95 16.63
CA ILE A 122 5.65 -20.23 16.24
C ILE A 122 6.64 -20.65 17.35
N PRO A 123 6.45 -21.81 18.01
CA PRO A 123 7.34 -22.25 19.07
C PRO A 123 8.71 -22.64 18.51
N THR A 124 9.78 -22.22 19.17
CA THR A 124 11.16 -22.48 18.76
C THR A 124 11.63 -23.89 19.15
N GLY A 125 10.88 -24.57 20.04
CA GLY A 125 11.23 -25.87 20.61
C GLY A 125 12.28 -25.78 21.72
N TYR A 126 12.57 -24.57 22.19
CA TYR A 126 13.33 -24.28 23.41
C TYR A 126 12.39 -23.63 24.43
N ARG A 127 11.96 -24.39 25.43
CA ARG A 127 10.93 -23.98 26.39
C ARG A 127 11.20 -22.62 27.05
N ASP A 128 12.46 -22.40 27.48
CA ASP A 128 12.82 -21.17 28.17
C ASP A 128 12.81 -19.97 27.21
N LEU A 129 13.18 -20.17 25.94
CA LEU A 129 13.10 -19.12 24.92
C LEU A 129 11.65 -18.80 24.57
N ASP A 130 10.82 -19.83 24.39
CA ASP A 130 9.40 -19.67 24.07
C ASP A 130 8.63 -18.99 25.21
N GLN A 131 9.01 -19.26 26.47
CA GLN A 131 8.45 -18.57 27.63
C GLN A 131 8.84 -17.08 27.65
N MET A 132 10.03 -16.73 27.17
CA MET A 132 10.50 -15.35 27.13
C MET A 132 9.93 -14.56 25.95
N THR A 133 9.72 -15.20 24.80
CA THR A 133 9.30 -14.51 23.56
C THR A 133 7.83 -14.73 23.22
N ALA A 134 7.13 -15.61 23.92
CA ALA A 134 5.83 -16.13 23.50
C ALA A 134 5.88 -16.70 22.07
N GLY A 135 7.01 -17.32 21.71
CA GLY A 135 7.29 -17.85 20.37
C GLY A 135 7.71 -16.77 19.39
N PHE A 136 7.72 -17.08 18.09
CA PHE A 136 8.05 -16.15 17.02
C PHE A 136 6.76 -15.69 16.31
N ASN A 137 6.41 -14.40 16.42
CA ASN A 137 5.20 -13.86 15.81
C ASN A 137 5.42 -13.53 14.33
N ARG A 138 4.35 -13.60 13.52
CA ARG A 138 4.43 -13.41 12.06
C ARG A 138 4.88 -12.01 11.62
N ASN A 139 4.72 -11.00 12.47
CA ASN A 139 5.08 -9.61 12.17
C ASN A 139 6.45 -9.18 12.75
N ASP A 140 7.17 -10.08 13.42
CA ASP A 140 8.43 -9.75 14.07
C ASP A 140 9.62 -9.93 13.11
N LEU A 141 10.56 -8.97 13.13
CA LEU A 141 11.89 -9.15 12.55
C LEU A 141 12.85 -9.62 13.65
N ILE A 142 13.19 -10.91 13.64
CA ILE A 142 14.08 -11.52 14.63
C ILE A 142 15.52 -11.50 14.13
N ILE A 143 16.41 -10.84 14.88
CA ILE A 143 17.83 -10.72 14.53
C ILE A 143 18.69 -11.59 15.46
N LEU A 144 19.36 -12.59 14.90
CA LEU A 144 20.32 -13.44 15.62
C LEU A 144 21.76 -12.98 15.37
N ALA A 145 22.36 -12.30 16.35
CA ALA A 145 23.75 -11.82 16.29
C ALA A 145 24.65 -12.58 17.26
N ALA A 146 25.80 -13.08 16.76
CA ALA A 146 26.85 -13.68 17.57
C ALA A 146 28.21 -13.55 16.89
N ARG A 147 29.31 -13.63 17.67
CA ARG A 147 30.67 -13.65 17.12
C ARG A 147 30.90 -14.86 16.19
N PRO A 148 31.89 -14.80 15.27
CA PRO A 148 32.31 -15.96 14.50
C PRO A 148 32.61 -17.16 15.41
N SER A 149 32.27 -18.37 14.94
CA SER A 149 32.47 -19.64 15.66
C SER A 149 31.66 -19.87 16.95
N VAL A 150 30.71 -18.99 17.31
CA VAL A 150 29.82 -19.18 18.49
C VAL A 150 28.66 -20.14 18.23
N GLY A 151 28.33 -20.41 16.96
CA GLY A 151 27.28 -21.38 16.61
C GLY A 151 25.93 -20.78 16.19
N LYS A 152 25.88 -19.49 15.77
CA LYS A 152 24.63 -18.85 15.27
C LYS A 152 23.92 -19.68 14.19
N THR A 153 24.68 -20.29 13.29
CA THR A 153 24.15 -21.10 12.19
C THR A 153 23.56 -22.41 12.72
N ALA A 154 24.27 -23.06 13.64
CA ALA A 154 23.77 -24.27 14.29
C ALA A 154 22.47 -23.99 15.06
N PHE A 155 22.42 -22.89 15.82
CA PHE A 155 21.22 -22.49 16.55
C PHE A 155 20.03 -22.22 15.63
N ALA A 156 20.23 -21.43 14.56
CA ALA A 156 19.17 -21.16 13.59
C ALA A 156 18.65 -22.43 12.90
N LEU A 157 19.54 -23.36 12.52
CA LEU A 157 19.15 -24.63 11.92
C LEU A 157 18.41 -25.54 12.90
N ASN A 158 18.79 -25.56 14.18
CA ASN A 158 18.07 -26.34 15.20
C ASN A 158 16.66 -25.81 15.42
N ILE A 159 16.47 -24.49 15.47
CA ILE A 159 15.12 -23.89 15.54
C ILE A 159 14.32 -24.29 14.30
N ALA A 160 14.89 -24.13 13.10
CA ALA A 160 14.20 -24.47 11.86
C ALA A 160 13.80 -25.95 11.80
N GLN A 161 14.68 -26.85 12.25
CA GLN A 161 14.40 -28.29 12.33
C GLN A 161 13.25 -28.58 13.31
N LYS A 162 13.33 -28.07 14.54
CA LYS A 162 12.30 -28.27 15.58
C LYS A 162 10.92 -27.76 15.14
N VAL A 163 10.88 -26.57 14.54
CA VAL A 163 9.67 -26.00 13.96
C VAL A 163 9.11 -26.89 12.85
N ALA A 164 9.96 -27.45 11.99
CA ALA A 164 9.51 -28.29 10.88
C ALA A 164 9.03 -29.68 11.35
N THR A 165 9.70 -30.30 12.30
CA THR A 165 9.38 -31.66 12.78
C THR A 165 8.33 -31.69 13.89
N HIS A 166 7.93 -30.53 14.43
CA HIS A 166 7.00 -30.43 15.57
C HIS A 166 7.47 -31.22 16.80
N GLU A 167 8.78 -31.24 17.06
CA GLU A 167 9.42 -31.85 18.25
C GLU A 167 9.70 -30.83 19.37
#